data_AF-S9UMC2-F1
#
_entry.id   AF-S9UMC2-F1
#
_cell.length_a   1.000
_cell.length_b   1.000
_cell.length_c   1.000
_cell.angle_alpha   90.00
_cell.angle_beta   90.00
_cell.angle_gamma   90.00
#
_symmetry.space_group_name_H-M   'P 1'
#
loop_
_entity.id
_entity.type
_entity.pdbx_description
1 polymer ?
#
loop_
_entity_poly.entity_id
_entity_poly.type
_entity_poly.pdbx_seq_one_letter_code
_entity_poly.pdbx_strand_id
1 'polypeptide(L)' 'MPWIAPSFEDTRAKIGEFLTKKFDVQSIPTLIGVDADTGKVITTKARQTVVADPEGKDFPWPDQ' A
#
# COMPACT_ATOMS: atom_id res chain seq x y z
N MET A 1 19.45 -2.31 -1.53
CA MET A 1 17.98 -2.51 -1.42
C MET A 1 17.76 -3.86 -0.75
N PRO A 2 17.29 -3.93 0.51
CA PRO A 2 17.15 -5.20 1.23
C PRO A 2 15.90 -6.01 0.83
N TRP A 3 15.13 -5.55 -0.15
CA TRP A 3 13.81 -6.09 -0.45
C TRP A 3 13.90 -7.01 -1.65
N ILE A 4 13.35 -8.21 -1.51
CA ILE A 4 13.30 -9.19 -2.58
C ILE A 4 12.43 -8.63 -3.72
N ALA A 5 13.01 -8.51 -4.91
CA ALA A 5 12.27 -8.16 -6.11
C ALA A 5 11.75 -9.48 -6.72
N PRO A 6 10.44 -9.77 -6.64
CA PRO A 6 9.87 -10.93 -7.31
C PRO A 6 10.00 -10.81 -8.83
N SER A 7 9.91 -11.95 -9.53
CA SER A 7 9.81 -11.95 -10.99
C SER A 7 8.55 -11.18 -11.45
N PHE A 8 8.56 -10.64 -12.65
CA PHE A 8 7.40 -9.91 -13.18
C PHE A 8 6.12 -10.78 -13.20
N GLU A 9 6.26 -12.06 -13.53
CA GLU A 9 5.15 -13.03 -13.55
C GLU A 9 4.59 -13.27 -12.15
N ASP A 10 5.44 -13.43 -11.14
CA ASP A 10 5.02 -13.64 -9.75
C ASP A 10 4.41 -12.37 -9.12
N THR A 11 4.85 -11.19 -9.57
CA THR A 11 4.39 -9.89 -9.05
C THR A 11 2.89 -9.70 -9.27
N ARG A 12 2.41 -9.91 -10.50
CA ARG A 12 1.01 -9.63 -10.83
C ARG A 12 0.06 -10.74 -10.41
N ALA A 13 0.44 -11.99 -10.65
CA ALA A 13 -0.42 -13.13 -10.35
C ALA A 13 -0.44 -13.39 -8.84
N LYS A 14 0.62 -14.00 -8.31
CA LYS A 14 0.62 -14.51 -6.93
C LYS A 14 0.60 -13.39 -5.89
N ILE A 15 1.51 -12.42 -6.04
CA ILE A 15 1.69 -11.37 -5.03
C ILE A 15 0.55 -10.36 -5.12
N GLY A 16 0.17 -9.94 -6.33
CA GLY A 16 -0.96 -9.05 -6.57
C GLY A 16 -2.27 -9.60 -6.01
N GLU A 17 -2.64 -10.84 -6.33
CA GLU A 17 -3.86 -11.47 -5.82
C GLU A 17 -3.82 -11.66 -4.30
N PHE A 18 -2.68 -12.09 -3.76
CA PHE A 18 -2.50 -12.23 -2.31
C PHE A 18 -2.68 -10.90 -1.58
N LEU A 19 -2.07 -9.82 -2.06
CA LEU A 19 -2.15 -8.50 -1.45
C LEU A 19 -3.55 -7.89 -1.58
N THR A 20 -4.19 -8.05 -2.75
CA THR A 20 -5.57 -7.60 -2.99
C THR A 20 -6.51 -8.24 -1.97
N LYS A 21 -6.38 -9.55 -1.74
CA LYS A 21 -7.17 -10.28 -0.75
C LYS A 21 -6.81 -9.92 0.69
N LYS A 22 -5.50 -9.78 1.00
CA LYS A 22 -5.02 -9.47 2.36
C LYS A 22 -5.53 -8.12 2.86
N PHE A 23 -5.62 -7.15 1.96
CA PHE A 23 -6.04 -5.79 2.29
C PHE A 23 -7.49 -5.48 1.89
N ASP A 24 -8.26 -6.49 1.47
CA ASP A 24 -9.64 -6.35 1.00
C ASP A 24 -9.82 -5.21 -0.02
N VAL A 25 -8.93 -5.16 -1.02
CA VAL A 25 -8.97 -4.12 -2.06
C VAL A 25 -10.12 -4.39 -3.02
N GLN A 26 -11.22 -3.64 -2.88
CA GLN A 26 -12.42 -3.81 -3.71
C GLN A 26 -12.41 -2.97 -5.00
N SER A 27 -11.59 -1.92 -5.07
CA SER A 27 -11.54 -1.04 -6.26
C SER A 27 -10.15 -0.45 -6.48
N ILE A 28 -9.88 -0.06 -7.73
CA ILE A 28 -8.65 0.64 -8.12
C ILE A 28 -8.99 2.08 -8.59
N PRO A 29 -8.11 3.07 -8.34
CA PRO A 29 -6.83 2.96 -7.63
C PRO A 29 -6.99 2.94 -6.10
N THR A 30 -6.21 2.10 -5.41
CA THR A 30 -6.09 2.02 -3.94
C THR A 30 -4.61 2.09 -3.56
N LEU A 31 -4.28 2.83 -2.48
CA LEU A 31 -2.92 2.98 -1.96
C LEU A 31 -2.95 2.68 -0.46
N ILE A 32 -2.04 1.80 -0.02
CA ILE A 32 -1.94 1.34 1.36
C ILE A 32 -0.49 1.52 1.82
N GLY A 33 -0.32 2.22 2.94
CA GLY A 33 0.97 2.41 3.59
C GLY A 33 1.20 1.34 4.65
N VAL A 34 2.38 0.74 4.62
CA VAL A 34 2.84 -0.24 5.62
C VAL A 34 4.22 0.13 6.13
N ASP A 35 4.47 -0.15 7.39
CA ASP A 35 5.79 -0.04 7.98
C ASP A 35 6.73 -1.12 7.44
N ALA A 36 7.94 -0.71 7.05
CA ALA A 36 8.90 -1.57 6.37
C ALA A 36 9.44 -2.70 7.27
N ASP A 37 9.71 -2.38 8.54
CA ASP A 37 10.38 -3.28 9.47
C ASP A 37 9.39 -4.22 10.16
N THR A 38 8.23 -3.70 10.55
CA THR A 38 7.22 -4.45 11.31
C THR A 38 6.08 -5.02 10.46
N GLY A 39 5.90 -4.52 9.24
CA GLY A 39 4.78 -4.90 8.37
C GLY A 39 3.42 -4.40 8.87
N LYS A 40 3.38 -3.51 9.85
CA LYS A 40 2.14 -2.92 10.37
C LYS A 40 1.51 -2.00 9.33
N VAL A 41 0.19 -2.04 9.24
CA VAL A 41 -0.57 -1.12 8.39
C VAL A 41 -0.56 0.26 9.04
N ILE A 42 -0.09 1.26 8.30
CA ILE A 42 -0.10 2.66 8.71
C ILE A 42 -1.39 3.31 8.21
N THR A 43 -1.73 3.11 6.95
CA THR A 43 -2.86 3.77 6.31
C THR A 43 -3.44 2.94 5.16
N THR A 44 -4.76 2.92 5.03
CA THR A 44 -5.52 2.22 3.98
C THR A 44 -6.23 3.18 3.02
N LYS A 45 -6.33 4.45 3.40
CA LYS A 45 -7.05 5.51 2.67
C LYS A 45 -6.11 6.51 1.99
N ALA A 46 -4.82 6.17 1.89
CA ALA A 46 -3.77 7.04 1.35
C ALA A 46 -4.10 7.61 -0.03
N ARG A 47 -4.86 6.88 -0.85
CA ARG A 47 -5.28 7.36 -2.17
C ARG A 47 -6.10 8.65 -2.10
N GLN A 48 -6.95 8.80 -1.09
CA GLN A 48 -7.78 10.00 -0.94
C GLN A 48 -6.98 11.13 -0.28
N THR A 49 -6.20 10.81 0.74
CA THR A 49 -5.41 11.81 1.47
C THR A 49 -4.29 12.38 0.62
N VAL A 50 -3.63 11.61 -0.26
CA VAL A 50 -2.58 12.17 -1.15
C VAL A 50 -3.13 13.20 -2.14
N VAL A 51 -4.41 13.07 -2.52
CA VAL A 51 -5.07 14.06 -3.38
C VAL A 51 -5.45 15.32 -2.58
N ALA A 52 -5.79 15.15 -1.30
CA ALA A 52 -6.15 16.24 -0.40
C ALA A 52 -4.93 17.00 0.16
N ASP A 53 -3.81 16.31 0.35
CA ASP A 53 -2.54 16.81 0.88
C ASP A 53 -1.40 16.56 -0.14
N PRO A 54 -1.37 17.34 -1.24
CA PRO A 54 -0.40 17.16 -2.32
C PRO A 54 1.03 17.51 -1.90
N GLU A 55 1.21 18.30 -0.84
CA GLU A 55 2.52 18.65 -0.28
C GLU A 55 2.99 17.63 0.78
N GLY A 56 2.13 16.69 1.18
CA GLY A 56 2.46 15.63 2.12
C GLY A 56 2.74 16.13 3.55
N LYS A 57 2.08 17.20 3.99
CA LYS A 57 2.27 17.78 5.33
C LYS A 57 1.87 16.82 6.45
N ASP A 58 0.87 15.98 6.20
CA ASP A 58 0.32 15.03 7.17
C ASP A 58 0.76 13.58 6.87
N PHE A 59 1.71 13.39 5.94
CA PHE A 59 2.30 12.08 5.66
C PHE A 59 2.91 11.48 6.94
N PRO A 60 2.69 10.17 7.26
CA PRO A 60 2.16 9.10 6.42
C PRO A 60 0.64 8.85 6.51
N TRP A 61 -0.15 9.84 6.96
CA TRP A 61 -1.62 9.79 7.07
C TRP A 61 -2.14 8.56 7.84
N PRO A 62 -1.69 8.33 9.08
CA PRO A 62 -2.12 7.17 9.85
C PRO A 62 -3.65 7.09 9.93
N ASP A 63 -4.21 5.88 9.75
CA ASP A 63 -5.64 5.67 9.99
C ASP A 63 -5.94 5.99 11.48
N GLN A 64 -6.93 6.85 11.70
CA GLN A 64 -7.36 7.29 13.04
C GLN A 64 -8.12 6.21 13.79
#